data_AF-A0A317JLP7-F1
#
_entry.id   AF-A0A317JLP7-F1
#
_cell.length_a   1.000
_cell.length_b   1.000
_cell.length_c   1.000
_cell.angle_alpha   90.00
_cell.angle_beta   90.00
_cell.angle_gamma   90.00
#
_symmetry.space_group_name_H-M   'P 1'
#
loop_
_entity.id
_entity.type
_entity.pdbx_description
1 polymer ?
#
loop_
_entity_poly.entity_id
_entity_poly.type
_entity_poly.pdbx_seq_one_letter_code
_entity_poly.pdbx_strand_id
1 'polypeptide(L)'
;MPFGYSLDIMCVMTLLSSTPPAETHPKKRQSPLLFAFILFIISIVLSIMSLFILPPQIPLLYSLAIPEQQLVSTFYIFVYPAAMGLILLLNILLISRFKGIDQPLKRLFSSATLLVVLLFFVGLIHTLYIFL
;
A
#
# COMPACT_ATOMS: atom_id res chain seq x y z
N MET A 1 -38.63 8.43 -68.51
CA MET A 1 -37.34 8.59 -67.82
C MET A 1 -37.58 8.48 -66.32
N PRO A 2 -37.26 7.33 -65.69
CA PRO A 2 -37.09 7.30 -64.24
C PRO A 2 -35.85 6.47 -63.86
N PHE A 3 -34.80 7.06 -63.28
CA PHE A 3 -33.82 6.33 -62.47
C PHE A 3 -33.11 7.34 -61.57
N GLY A 4 -33.73 7.63 -60.42
CA GLY A 4 -33.28 8.64 -59.45
C GLY A 4 -33.25 8.10 -58.03
N TYR A 5 -32.75 6.87 -57.81
CA TYR A 5 -32.76 6.24 -56.47
C TYR A 5 -31.44 5.56 -56.07
N SER A 6 -30.35 5.69 -56.83
CA SER A 6 -29.15 4.88 -56.58
C SER A 6 -28.10 5.51 -55.64
N LEU A 7 -28.26 6.78 -55.23
CA LEU A 7 -27.24 7.50 -54.45
C LEU A 7 -27.55 7.59 -52.93
N ASP A 8 -28.81 7.43 -52.50
CA ASP A 8 -29.16 7.52 -51.08
C ASP A 8 -28.72 6.30 -50.26
N ILE A 9 -28.68 5.10 -50.87
CA ILE A 9 -28.35 3.86 -50.16
C ILE A 9 -26.87 3.83 -49.76
N MET A 10 -25.99 4.47 -50.53
CA MET A 10 -24.55 4.46 -50.30
C MET A 10 -24.14 5.40 -49.16
N CYS A 11 -24.94 6.41 -48.84
CA CYS A 11 -24.69 7.33 -47.72
C CYS A 11 -25.04 6.70 -46.36
N VAL A 12 -26.09 5.86 -46.31
CA VAL A 12 -26.53 5.19 -45.08
C VAL A 12 -25.55 4.11 -44.62
N MET A 13 -24.86 3.42 -45.54
CA MET A 13 -23.84 2.43 -45.17
C MET A 13 -22.58 3.04 -44.55
N THR A 14 -22.22 4.27 -44.90
CA THR A 14 -21.02 4.94 -44.35
C THR A 14 -21.26 5.48 -42.94
N LEU A 15 -22.50 5.79 -42.57
CA LEU A 15 -22.85 6.24 -41.21
C LEU A 15 -22.87 5.09 -40.19
N LEU A 16 -23.20 3.86 -40.60
CA LEU A 16 -23.23 2.69 -39.72
C LEU A 16 -21.84 2.10 -39.40
N SER A 17 -20.78 2.51 -40.10
CA SER A 17 -19.40 2.09 -39.81
C SER A 17 -18.73 2.92 -38.71
N SER A 18 -19.36 4.00 -38.23
CA SER A 18 -18.83 4.84 -37.16
C SER A 18 -19.22 4.31 -35.78
N THR A 19 -18.80 3.08 -35.47
CA THR A 19 -18.83 2.64 -34.07
C THR A 19 -17.80 3.47 -33.30
N PRO A 20 -18.20 4.23 -32.26
CA PRO A 20 -17.23 4.91 -31.41
C PRO A 20 -16.35 3.84 -30.73
N PRO A 21 -15.03 4.03 -30.66
CA PRO A 21 -14.16 3.10 -29.95
C PRO A 21 -14.63 3.02 -28.50
N ALA A 22 -14.85 1.79 -28.03
CA ALA A 22 -15.27 1.48 -26.68
C ALA A 22 -14.47 2.33 -25.67
N GLU A 23 -15.17 3.21 -24.95
CA GLU A 23 -14.58 3.99 -23.86
C GLU A 23 -14.10 3.01 -22.78
N THR A 24 -12.82 2.65 -22.85
CA THR A 24 -12.16 1.94 -21.77
C THR A 24 -12.08 2.91 -20.60
N HIS A 25 -13.01 2.81 -19.65
CA HIS A 25 -12.93 3.50 -18.38
C HIS A 25 -11.48 3.39 -17.86
N PRO A 26 -10.81 4.51 -17.54
CA PRO A 26 -9.44 4.48 -17.06
C PRO A 26 -9.42 3.66 -15.78
N LYS A 27 -8.98 2.39 -15.89
CA LYS A 27 -8.86 1.45 -14.78
C LYS A 27 -7.97 2.13 -13.75
N LYS A 28 -8.61 2.67 -12.70
CA LYS A 28 -8.00 3.49 -11.66
C LYS A 28 -6.92 2.65 -11.00
N ARG A 29 -5.71 2.79 -11.51
CA ARG A 29 -4.58 1.92 -11.23
C ARG A 29 -4.14 2.22 -9.80
N GLN A 30 -4.70 1.48 -8.85
CA GLN A 30 -4.42 1.64 -7.43
C GLN A 30 -2.90 1.63 -7.25
N SER A 31 -2.36 2.75 -6.78
CA SER A 31 -0.92 2.88 -6.58
C SER A 31 -0.54 1.96 -5.41
N PRO A 32 0.49 1.13 -5.55
CA PRO A 32 0.97 0.26 -4.46
C PRO A 32 1.30 1.05 -3.18
N LEU A 33 1.59 2.35 -3.33
CA LEU A 33 1.81 3.28 -2.23
C LEU A 33 0.58 3.48 -1.34
N LEU A 34 -0.63 3.46 -1.90
CA LEU A 34 -1.88 3.57 -1.13
C LEU A 34 -2.08 2.34 -0.25
N PHE A 35 -1.76 1.16 -0.76
CA PHE A 35 -1.83 -0.08 0.02
C PHE A 35 -0.82 -0.09 1.17
N ALA A 36 0.42 0.35 0.91
CA ALA A 36 1.43 0.51 1.96
C ALA A 36 0.99 1.52 3.03
N PHE A 37 0.31 2.60 2.64
CA PHE A 37 -0.24 3.57 3.58
C PHE A 37 -1.36 2.98 4.44
N ILE A 38 -2.27 2.21 3.86
CA ILE A 38 -3.32 1.50 4.61
C ILE A 38 -2.68 0.54 5.64
N LEU A 39 -1.69 -0.25 5.24
CA LEU A 39 -0.97 -1.15 6.15
C LEU A 39 -0.33 -0.40 7.31
N PHE A 40 0.26 0.77 7.05
CA PHE A 40 0.82 1.61 8.08
C PHE A 40 -0.24 2.08 9.09
N ILE A 41 -1.41 2.55 8.63
CA ILE A 41 -2.50 2.94 9.54
C ILE A 41 -2.97 1.75 10.38
N ILE A 42 -3.16 0.58 9.76
CA ILE A 42 -3.53 -0.64 10.48
C ILE A 42 -2.46 -0.99 11.53
N SER A 43 -1.18 -0.88 11.20
CA SER A 43 -0.08 -1.17 12.13
C SER A 43 -0.08 -0.25 13.36
N ILE A 44 -0.44 1.02 13.19
CA ILE A 44 -0.57 1.97 14.30
C ILE A 44 -1.72 1.56 15.21
N VAL A 45 -2.89 1.29 14.64
CA VAL A 45 -4.06 0.86 15.41
C VAL A 45 -3.74 -0.41 16.19
N LEU A 46 -3.12 -1.40 15.54
CA LEU A 46 -2.75 -2.66 16.18
C LEU A 46 -1.74 -2.46 17.32
N SER A 47 -0.76 -1.57 17.12
CA SER A 47 0.22 -1.23 18.16
C SER A 47 -0.43 -0.52 19.36
N ILE A 48 -1.37 0.40 19.13
CA ILE A 48 -2.11 1.07 20.21
C ILE A 48 -2.99 0.07 20.96
N MET A 49 -3.72 -0.79 20.24
CA MET A 49 -4.54 -1.83 20.86
C MET A 49 -3.70 -2.81 21.70
N SER A 50 -2.47 -3.11 21.27
CA SER A 50 -1.56 -3.98 22.01
C SER A 50 -1.22 -3.45 23.41
N LEU A 51 -1.22 -2.13 23.63
CA LEU A 51 -0.97 -1.57 24.96
C LEU A 51 -2.05 -1.89 26.00
N PHE A 52 -3.28 -2.14 25.54
CA PHE A 52 -4.40 -2.47 26.42
C PHE A 52 -4.55 -3.98 26.63
N ILE A 53 -4.00 -4.79 25.73
CA ILE A 53 -4.15 -6.25 25.73
C ILE A 53 -2.94 -6.91 26.39
N LEU A 54 -1.72 -6.42 26.13
CA LEU A 54 -0.51 -7.02 26.66
C LEU A 54 -0.24 -6.55 28.10
N PRO A 55 0.23 -7.44 28.99
CA PRO A 55 0.68 -7.04 30.31
C PRO A 55 1.85 -6.03 30.19
N PRO A 56 1.96 -5.06 31.12
CA PRO A 56 2.92 -3.95 31.02
C PRO A 56 4.40 -4.36 31.14
N GLN A 57 4.68 -5.62 31.51
CA GLN A 57 6.01 -6.12 31.77
C GLN A 57 6.17 -7.56 31.25
N ILE A 58 7.09 -7.74 30.31
CA ILE A 58 7.36 -9.02 29.64
C ILE A 58 8.65 -9.61 30.24
N PRO A 59 8.59 -10.67 31.07
CA PRO A 59 9.79 -11.38 31.48
C PRO A 59 10.31 -12.22 30.30
N LEU A 60 11.44 -11.83 29.70
CA LEU A 60 12.09 -12.58 28.62
C LEU A 60 12.68 -13.92 29.08
N LEU A 61 12.91 -14.08 30.39
CA LEU A 61 13.44 -15.30 31.01
C LEU A 61 12.74 -15.48 32.36
N TYR A 62 11.92 -16.52 32.50
CA TYR A 62 11.20 -16.88 33.74
C TYR A 62 12.12 -17.30 34.92
N SER A 63 13.40 -16.93 34.94
CA SER A 63 14.37 -17.47 35.92
C SER A 63 15.26 -16.47 36.65
N LEU A 64 15.33 -15.18 36.28
CA LEU A 64 16.16 -14.23 37.04
C LEU A 64 15.32 -13.10 37.62
N ALA A 65 15.22 -13.11 38.95
CA ALA A 65 14.59 -12.10 39.79
C ALA A 65 15.41 -10.79 39.86
N ILE A 66 15.86 -10.28 38.71
CA ILE A 66 16.57 -9.00 38.62
C ILE A 66 15.70 -8.04 37.81
N PRO A 67 14.98 -7.11 38.46
CA PRO A 67 14.06 -6.18 37.80
C PRO A 67 14.74 -5.26 36.77
N GLU A 68 16.07 -5.13 36.82
CA GLU A 68 16.84 -4.31 35.87
C GLU A 68 17.10 -4.98 34.51
N GLN A 69 16.75 -6.26 34.33
CA GLN A 69 16.95 -7.00 33.07
C GLN A 69 15.69 -7.17 32.21
N GLN A 70 14.56 -6.58 32.60
CA GLN A 70 13.36 -6.46 31.75
C GLN A 70 13.57 -5.39 30.65
N LEU A 71 14.48 -5.68 29.71
CA LEU A 71 14.97 -4.71 28.74
C LEU A 71 13.99 -4.36 27.61
N VAL A 72 12.89 -5.10 27.44
CA VAL A 72 11.95 -4.83 26.34
C VAL A 72 10.62 -4.38 26.91
N SER A 73 10.53 -3.08 27.15
CA SER A 73 9.28 -2.42 27.44
C SER A 73 8.28 -2.63 26.29
N THR A 74 6.99 -2.70 26.60
CA THR A 74 5.88 -2.77 25.62
C THR A 74 5.98 -1.66 24.56
N PHE A 75 6.69 -0.57 24.86
CA PHE A 75 7.02 0.48 23.89
C PHE A 75 7.79 -0.01 22.66
N TYR A 76 8.48 -1.16 22.71
CA TYR A 76 9.20 -1.70 21.57
C TYR A 76 8.28 -2.08 20.40
N ILE A 77 7.00 -2.33 20.66
CA ILE A 77 6.00 -2.60 19.60
C ILE A 77 5.82 -1.37 18.69
N PHE A 78 6.04 -0.16 19.21
CA PHE A 78 5.97 1.07 18.41
C PHE A 78 7.16 1.27 17.45
N VAL A 79 8.23 0.50 17.59
CA VAL A 79 9.37 0.55 16.66
C VAL A 79 8.93 0.14 15.26
N TYR A 80 8.02 -0.83 15.12
CA TYR A 80 7.50 -1.30 13.85
C TYR A 80 6.74 -0.20 13.06
N PRO A 81 5.65 0.40 13.58
CA PRO A 81 4.98 1.48 12.87
C PRO A 81 5.89 2.70 12.69
N ALA A 82 6.76 3.02 13.65
CA ALA A 82 7.71 4.13 13.48
C ALA A 82 8.66 3.91 12.29
N ALA A 83 9.24 2.72 12.16
CA ALA A 83 10.10 2.35 11.05
C ALA A 83 9.34 2.36 9.71
N MET A 84 8.13 1.81 9.67
CA MET A 84 7.27 1.88 8.47
C MET A 84 6.98 3.31 8.04
N GLY A 85 6.64 4.18 9.01
CA GLY A 85 6.37 5.58 8.75
C GLY A 85 7.58 6.31 8.18
N LEU A 86 8.77 6.03 8.73
CA LEU A 86 10.03 6.60 8.23
C LEU A 86 10.31 6.16 6.79
N ILE A 87 10.12 4.88 6.47
CA ILE A 87 10.33 4.35 5.11
C ILE A 87 9.32 4.96 4.12
N LEU A 88 8.06 5.08 4.51
CA LEU A 88 7.03 5.74 3.68
C LEU A 88 7.37 7.21 3.42
N LEU A 89 7.77 7.94 4.46
CA LEU A 89 8.18 9.34 4.35
C LEU A 89 9.38 9.48 3.42
N LEU A 90 10.38 8.60 3.55
CA LEU A 90 11.57 8.59 2.71
C LEU A 90 11.22 8.32 1.24
N ASN A 91 10.31 7.38 0.97
CA ASN A 91 9.83 7.12 -0.39
C ASN A 91 9.06 8.32 -0.98
N ILE A 92 8.20 8.98 -0.20
CA ILE A 92 7.48 10.19 -0.63
C ILE A 92 8.47 11.31 -0.96
N LEU A 93 9.48 11.53 -0.11
CA LEU A 93 10.54 12.51 -0.36
C LEU A 93 11.34 12.18 -1.62
N LEU A 94 11.66 10.90 -1.83
CA LEU A 94 12.37 10.44 -3.02
C LEU A 94 11.55 10.75 -4.28
N ILE A 95 10.28 10.31 -4.32
CA ILE A 95 9.40 10.54 -5.48
C ILE A 95 9.18 12.04 -5.73
N SER A 96 9.04 12.84 -4.67
CA SER A 96 8.85 14.29 -4.77
C SER A 96 10.09 15.00 -5.32
N ARG A 97 11.30 14.55 -4.94
CA ARG A 97 12.56 15.12 -5.45
C ARG A 97 12.80 14.74 -6.91
N PHE A 98 12.34 13.57 -7.32
CA PHE A 98 12.52 13.05 -8.67
C PHE A 98 11.27 13.25 -9.55
N LYS A 99 10.90 14.51 -9.81
CA LYS A 99 9.73 14.85 -10.63
C LYS A 99 9.82 14.34 -12.08
N GLY A 100 11.03 14.20 -12.63
CA GLY A 100 11.28 13.78 -14.01
C GLY A 100 11.60 12.29 -14.23
N ILE A 101 11.49 11.43 -13.20
CA ILE A 101 11.81 10.00 -13.38
C ILE A 101 10.73 9.25 -14.19
N ASP A 102 11.20 8.32 -15.02
CA ASP A 102 10.44 7.34 -15.77
C ASP A 102 9.40 6.59 -14.91
N GLN A 103 8.18 6.49 -15.46
CA GLN A 103 7.05 5.73 -14.90
C GLN A 103 7.43 4.32 -14.35
N PRO A 104 8.23 3.48 -15.04
CA PRO A 104 8.66 2.18 -14.51
C PRO A 104 9.48 2.26 -13.23
N LEU A 105 10.39 3.23 -13.12
CA LEU A 105 11.26 3.35 -11.95
C LEU A 105 10.46 3.80 -10.72
N LYS A 106 9.49 4.72 -10.88
CA LYS A 106 8.54 5.08 -9.81
C LYS A 106 7.73 3.88 -9.31
N ARG A 107 7.35 2.96 -10.21
CA ARG A 107 6.65 1.72 -9.84
C ARG A 107 7.56 0.80 -9.04
N LEU A 108 8.81 0.64 -9.45
CA LEU A 108 9.79 -0.22 -8.78
C LEU A 108 10.06 0.27 -7.34
N PHE A 109 10.27 1.57 -7.14
CA PHE A 109 10.41 2.14 -5.80
C PHE A 109 9.14 1.94 -4.94
N SER A 110 7.97 2.14 -5.54
CA SER A 110 6.71 1.95 -4.82
C SER A 110 6.44 0.48 -4.46
N SER A 111 6.79 -0.47 -5.33
CA SER A 111 6.65 -1.92 -5.04
C SER A 111 7.68 -2.40 -4.02
N ALA A 112 8.93 -1.91 -4.10
CA ALA A 112 9.95 -2.21 -3.11
C ALA A 112 9.54 -1.71 -1.72
N THR A 113 9.01 -0.48 -1.64
CA THR A 113 8.50 0.08 -0.39
C THR A 113 7.34 -0.75 0.17
N LEU A 114 6.41 -1.17 -0.68
CA LEU A 114 5.31 -2.04 -0.26
C LEU A 114 5.82 -3.37 0.30
N LEU A 115 6.81 -4.00 -0.33
CA LEU A 115 7.40 -5.25 0.15
C LEU A 115 8.06 -5.08 1.52
N VAL A 116 8.79 -3.99 1.72
CA VAL A 116 9.42 -3.69 3.01
C VAL A 116 8.36 -3.44 4.09
N VAL A 117 7.33 -2.62 3.80
CA VAL A 117 6.21 -2.38 4.74
C VAL A 117 5.49 -3.70 5.07
N LEU A 118 5.30 -4.59 4.09
CA LEU A 118 4.70 -5.90 4.32
C LEU A 118 5.54 -6.75 5.27
N LEU A 119 6.87 -6.78 5.09
CA LEU A 119 7.79 -7.50 5.97
C LEU A 119 7.73 -6.98 7.42
N PHE A 120 7.73 -5.66 7.61
CA PHE A 120 7.55 -5.08 8.95
C PHE A 120 6.17 -5.42 9.54
N PHE A 121 5.13 -5.49 8.72
CA PHE A 121 3.77 -5.80 9.17
C PHE A 121 3.64 -7.24 9.66
N VAL A 122 4.21 -8.17 8.88
CA VAL A 122 4.31 -9.58 9.28
C VAL A 122 5.16 -9.71 10.56
N GLY A 123 6.27 -8.98 10.66
CA GLY A 123 7.10 -8.95 11.87
C GLY A 123 6.33 -8.47 13.10
N LEU A 124 5.47 -7.46 12.96
CA LEU A 124 4.60 -6.98 14.03
C LEU A 124 3.57 -8.04 14.44
N ILE A 125 2.90 -8.69 13.49
CA ILE A 125 1.94 -9.77 13.77
C ILE A 125 2.64 -10.93 14.51
N HIS A 126 3.80 -11.34 14.03
CA HIS A 126 4.58 -12.41 14.65
C HIS A 126 4.98 -12.06 16.09
N THR A 127 5.39 -10.82 16.31
CA THR A 127 5.73 -10.33 17.65
C THR A 127 4.51 -10.35 18.57
N LEU A 128 3.35 -9.87 18.10
CA LEU A 128 2.10 -9.94 18.86
C LEU A 128 1.68 -11.38 19.15
N TYR A 129 1.86 -12.30 18.22
CA TYR A 129 1.54 -13.72 18.39
C TYR A 129 2.42 -14.40 19.44
N ILE A 130 3.70 -14.02 19.55
CA ILE A 130 4.57 -14.54 20.61
C ILE A 130 4.12 -14.06 22.01
N PHE A 131 3.51 -12.87 22.08
CA PHE A 131 3.13 -12.24 23.34
C PHE A 131 1.68 -12.49 23.78
N LEU A 132 0.81 -12.98 22.89
CA LEU A 132 -0.57 -13.35 23.18
C LEU A 132 -0.65 -14.80 23.67
#